data_AF-E5YAH5-F1
#
_entry.id   AF-E5YAH5-F1
#
_cell.length_a   1.000
_cell.length_b   1.000
_cell.length_c   1.000
_cell.angle_alpha   90.00
_cell.angle_beta   90.00
_cell.angle_gamma   90.00
#
_symmetry.space_group_name_H-M   'P 1'
#
loop_
_entity.id
_entity.type
_entity.pdbx_description
1 polymer ?
#
loop_
_entity_poly.entity_id
_entity_poly.type
_entity_poly.pdbx_seq_one_letter_code
_entity_poly.pdbx_strand_id
1 'polypeptide(L)'
;MTIHTEDQLQEPQAEPKATPAKRPARTAKNVPAGESQPKPRPARKKPQRAQPEPVQESAPEPAAVAELVTAAPEAYDPAPALSAPCSEPCPETCSAPAAETTELAEETLTTAVMPESPVMADSLTHGQRVAAIAATLFQDLAELHGLDDVWGHRLHLAAQLHDIGFAEGRKGHHKISMRLIEEDLSLNIHEDDRPWVALLARYHRKAWPSRRHARFDALKKSDRKELRKAASLLRIADALDYTHTGVVGNLAVAVKKRKVIIAVQCSGDCSAEMERVIKKGDLFMHVFGRELECVCQGN
;
A
#
# COMPACT_ATOMS: atom_id res chain seq x y z
N MET A 1 68.42 -5.34 30.85
CA MET A 1 67.89 -6.51 31.59
C MET A 1 66.39 -6.50 31.41
N THR A 2 65.94 -7.41 30.56
CA THR A 2 64.58 -7.55 30.02
C THR A 2 63.74 -8.30 31.04
N ILE A 3 62.59 -7.74 31.45
CA ILE A 3 61.57 -8.48 32.21
C ILE A 3 60.26 -8.41 31.43
N HIS A 4 59.94 -9.54 30.80
CA HIS A 4 58.66 -9.82 30.17
C HIS A 4 57.59 -10.02 31.25
N THR A 5 56.44 -9.37 31.09
CA THR A 5 55.21 -9.70 31.81
C THR A 5 54.23 -10.24 30.78
N GLU A 6 54.04 -11.56 30.79
CA GLU A 6 53.03 -12.28 30.02
C GLU A 6 51.71 -12.21 30.80
N ASP A 7 50.71 -11.54 30.23
CA ASP A 7 49.31 -11.58 30.69
C ASP A 7 48.54 -12.54 29.78
N GLN A 8 48.06 -13.63 30.36
CA GLN A 8 47.36 -14.70 29.63
C GLN A 8 45.89 -14.33 29.46
N LEU A 9 45.48 -14.10 28.22
CA LEU A 9 44.08 -14.02 27.80
C LEU A 9 43.46 -15.42 27.81
N GLN A 10 42.42 -15.58 28.63
CA GLN A 10 41.62 -16.80 28.70
C GLN A 10 40.43 -16.71 27.73
N GLU A 11 40.41 -17.58 26.72
CA GLU A 11 39.32 -17.69 25.74
C GLU A 11 38.03 -18.26 26.39
N PRO A 12 36.82 -17.78 26.01
CA PRO A 12 35.57 -18.35 26.48
C PRO A 12 35.23 -19.65 25.74
N GLN A 13 35.04 -20.72 26.52
CA GLN A 13 34.58 -22.04 26.04
C GLN A 13 33.17 -21.97 25.45
N ALA A 14 33.00 -22.58 24.27
CA ALA A 14 31.75 -22.69 23.53
C ALA A 14 30.80 -23.73 24.14
N GLU A 15 29.52 -23.38 24.28
CA GLU A 15 28.44 -24.29 24.68
C GLU A 15 28.17 -25.37 23.61
N PRO A 16 27.87 -26.64 24.01
CA PRO A 16 27.56 -27.69 23.05
C PRO A 16 26.12 -27.60 22.52
N LYS A 17 26.00 -27.61 21.18
CA LYS A 17 24.73 -27.67 20.44
C LYS A 17 23.98 -28.99 20.73
N ALA A 18 22.71 -28.87 21.12
CA ALA A 18 21.78 -29.99 21.25
C ALA A 18 21.39 -30.58 19.88
N THR A 19 21.53 -31.91 19.74
CA THR A 19 21.07 -32.71 18.60
C THR A 19 19.61 -33.14 18.77
N PRO A 20 18.80 -33.23 17.70
CA PRO A 20 17.41 -33.66 17.79
C PRO A 20 17.28 -35.19 17.89
N ALA A 21 16.46 -35.65 18.84
CA ALA A 21 16.18 -37.05 19.11
C ALA A 21 15.31 -37.73 18.02
N LYS A 22 15.72 -38.94 17.61
CA LYS A 22 14.96 -39.84 16.74
C LYS A 22 13.75 -40.44 17.48
N ARG A 23 12.56 -40.40 16.87
CA ARG A 23 11.34 -41.11 17.34
C ARG A 23 11.47 -42.63 17.12
N PRO A 24 10.99 -43.47 18.06
CA PRO A 24 11.04 -44.92 17.91
C PRO A 24 9.90 -45.46 17.03
N ALA A 25 10.19 -46.57 16.34
CA ALA A 25 9.29 -47.33 15.50
C ALA A 25 8.19 -48.04 16.33
N ARG A 26 6.97 -48.06 15.80
CA ARG A 26 5.82 -48.75 16.39
C ARG A 26 5.71 -50.16 15.81
N THR A 27 5.78 -51.14 16.68
CA THR A 27 5.66 -52.58 16.42
C THR A 27 4.24 -52.97 15.99
N ALA A 28 4.15 -53.84 15.00
CA ALA A 28 2.93 -54.45 14.50
C ALA A 28 2.44 -55.56 15.44
N LYS A 29 1.12 -55.63 15.66
CA LYS A 29 0.42 -56.81 16.18
C LYS A 29 -0.37 -57.45 15.04
N ASN A 30 -0.25 -58.77 14.94
CA ASN A 30 -0.89 -59.65 13.97
C ASN A 30 -2.20 -60.25 14.51
N VAL A 31 -2.93 -60.95 13.61
CA VAL A 31 -3.96 -62.02 13.79
C VAL A 31 -5.43 -61.61 13.46
N PRO A 32 -6.26 -62.42 12.76
CA PRO A 32 -6.03 -63.38 11.66
C PRO A 32 -7.01 -63.22 10.46
N ALA A 33 -6.85 -64.09 9.46
CA ALA A 33 -7.59 -64.20 8.20
C ALA A 33 -9.03 -64.74 8.34
N GLY A 34 -9.92 -64.30 7.44
CA GLY A 34 -11.28 -64.81 7.25
C GLY A 34 -11.97 -64.24 5.99
N GLU A 35 -11.85 -64.98 4.89
CA GLU A 35 -12.78 -65.20 3.76
C GLU A 35 -13.42 -64.07 2.92
N SER A 36 -13.49 -64.40 1.61
CA SER A 36 -14.47 -63.97 0.59
C SER A 36 -14.19 -62.68 -0.20
N GLN A 37 -13.53 -62.82 -1.36
CA GLN A 37 -13.50 -61.81 -2.42
C GLN A 37 -14.86 -61.70 -3.15
N PRO A 38 -15.39 -60.49 -3.41
CA PRO A 38 -16.35 -60.28 -4.49
C PRO A 38 -15.65 -59.77 -5.77
N LYS A 39 -16.08 -60.34 -6.91
CA LYS A 39 -15.61 -60.10 -8.29
C LYS A 39 -15.66 -58.62 -8.72
N PRO A 40 -14.77 -58.17 -9.63
CA PRO A 40 -14.76 -56.79 -10.12
C PRO A 40 -15.98 -56.47 -11.01
N ARG A 41 -16.61 -55.30 -10.77
CA ARG A 41 -17.68 -54.74 -11.61
C ARG A 41 -17.08 -54.03 -12.86
N PRO A 42 -17.79 -54.05 -14.00
CA PRO A 42 -17.27 -53.53 -15.26
C PRO A 42 -17.23 -52.00 -15.32
N ALA A 43 -16.28 -51.48 -16.11
CA ALA A 43 -16.03 -50.07 -16.33
C ALA A 43 -17.25 -49.34 -16.91
N ARG A 44 -17.72 -48.29 -16.21
CA ARG A 44 -18.70 -47.33 -16.75
C ARG A 44 -17.98 -46.35 -17.69
N LYS A 45 -18.43 -46.29 -18.94
CA LYS A 45 -18.08 -45.24 -19.91
C LYS A 45 -18.40 -43.86 -19.34
N LYS A 46 -17.42 -42.95 -19.36
CA LYS A 46 -17.63 -41.52 -19.09
C LYS A 46 -18.51 -40.91 -20.20
N PRO A 47 -19.56 -40.13 -19.88
CA PRO A 47 -20.25 -39.34 -20.88
C PRO A 47 -19.35 -38.16 -21.31
N GLN A 48 -19.20 -37.98 -22.63
CA GLN A 48 -18.56 -36.80 -23.22
C GLN A 48 -19.41 -35.57 -22.89
N ARG A 49 -18.80 -34.58 -22.22
CA ARG A 49 -19.38 -33.25 -22.06
C ARG A 49 -19.13 -32.48 -23.35
N ALA A 50 -20.21 -32.01 -23.97
CA ALA A 50 -20.19 -31.14 -25.14
C ALA A 50 -19.32 -29.89 -24.89
N GLN A 51 -18.53 -29.52 -25.89
CA GLN A 51 -17.81 -28.26 -25.98
C GLN A 51 -18.84 -27.10 -25.98
N PRO A 52 -18.70 -26.06 -25.16
CA PRO A 52 -19.43 -24.82 -25.38
C PRO A 52 -18.81 -24.06 -26.56
N GLU A 53 -19.65 -23.64 -27.50
CA GLU A 53 -19.27 -22.78 -28.63
C GLU A 53 -18.71 -21.43 -28.16
N PRO A 54 -17.82 -20.79 -28.94
CA PRO A 54 -17.21 -19.52 -28.56
C PRO A 54 -18.24 -18.38 -28.67
N VAL A 55 -18.64 -17.84 -27.52
CA VAL A 55 -19.34 -16.56 -27.47
C VAL A 55 -18.32 -15.46 -27.71
N GLN A 56 -18.38 -14.84 -28.88
CA GLN A 56 -17.61 -13.65 -29.22
C GLN A 56 -18.16 -12.47 -28.41
N GLU A 57 -17.58 -12.21 -27.24
CA GLU A 57 -17.77 -10.95 -26.54
C GLU A 57 -16.75 -9.97 -27.11
N SER A 58 -17.22 -9.12 -28.02
CA SER A 58 -16.46 -8.04 -28.65
C SER A 58 -15.94 -7.09 -27.56
N ALA A 59 -14.66 -7.22 -27.23
CA ALA A 59 -13.94 -6.24 -26.44
C ALA A 59 -13.81 -4.96 -27.29
N PRO A 60 -13.99 -3.76 -26.70
CA PRO A 60 -13.63 -2.54 -27.40
C PRO A 60 -12.11 -2.55 -27.64
N GLU A 61 -11.70 -2.19 -28.86
CA GLU A 61 -10.30 -2.08 -29.27
C GLU A 61 -9.51 -1.12 -28.35
N PRO A 62 -8.19 -1.35 -28.18
CA PRO A 62 -7.31 -0.52 -27.35
C PRO A 62 -7.27 0.98 -27.73
N ALA A 63 -7.88 1.38 -28.84
CA ALA A 63 -8.01 2.77 -29.26
C ALA A 63 -8.88 3.61 -28.31
N ALA A 64 -9.97 3.08 -27.77
CA ALA A 64 -10.89 3.86 -26.92
C ALA A 64 -10.31 4.17 -25.53
N VAL A 65 -9.34 3.37 -25.06
CA VAL A 65 -8.56 3.67 -23.83
C VAL A 65 -7.36 4.56 -24.12
N ALA A 66 -6.89 4.67 -25.36
CA ALA A 66 -5.86 5.63 -25.77
C ALA A 66 -6.41 7.07 -25.80
N GLU A 67 -7.68 7.24 -26.20
CA GLU A 67 -8.37 8.54 -26.15
C GLU A 67 -8.55 9.07 -24.72
N LEU A 68 -8.60 8.21 -23.70
CA LEU A 68 -8.70 8.63 -22.29
C LEU A 68 -7.40 9.24 -21.76
N VAL A 69 -6.23 8.89 -22.31
CA VAL A 69 -4.92 9.36 -21.80
C VAL A 69 -4.51 10.71 -22.42
N THR A 70 -5.15 11.16 -23.50
CA THR A 70 -4.84 12.46 -24.15
C THR A 70 -5.49 13.66 -23.45
N ALA A 71 -6.40 13.43 -22.50
CA ALA A 71 -6.93 14.48 -21.64
C ALA A 71 -5.92 14.75 -20.50
N ALA A 72 -5.20 15.87 -20.56
CA ALA A 72 -4.30 16.31 -19.50
C ALA A 72 -5.07 16.44 -18.17
N PRO A 73 -4.58 15.88 -17.05
CA PRO A 73 -5.26 16.05 -15.78
C PRO A 73 -5.12 17.51 -15.32
N GLU A 74 -6.24 18.17 -15.02
CA GLU A 74 -6.21 19.36 -14.18
C GLU A 74 -5.62 18.97 -12.83
N ALA A 75 -4.67 19.77 -12.35
CA ALA A 75 -4.00 19.54 -11.09
C ALA A 75 -5.02 19.46 -9.95
N TYR A 76 -5.01 18.35 -9.22
CA TYR A 76 -5.75 18.21 -7.97
C TYR A 76 -5.17 19.21 -6.96
N ASP A 77 -5.89 20.30 -6.74
CA ASP A 77 -5.56 21.33 -5.75
C ASP A 77 -6.28 20.96 -4.44
N PRO A 78 -5.57 20.53 -3.38
CA PRO A 78 -6.23 20.16 -2.14
C PRO A 78 -6.87 21.41 -1.52
N ALA A 79 -8.20 21.42 -1.47
CA ALA A 79 -8.97 22.49 -0.85
C ALA A 79 -8.51 22.70 0.61
N PRO A 80 -8.35 23.95 1.07
CA PRO A 80 -7.96 24.22 2.44
C PRO A 80 -9.09 23.82 3.40
N ALA A 81 -8.72 23.24 4.53
CA ALA A 81 -9.65 22.95 5.61
C ALA A 81 -10.30 24.26 6.10
N LEU A 82 -11.56 24.48 5.71
CA LEU A 82 -12.36 25.59 6.21
C LEU A 82 -12.90 25.23 7.59
N SER A 83 -12.30 25.82 8.61
CA SER A 83 -12.88 25.93 9.95
C SER A 83 -14.10 26.85 9.90
N ALA A 84 -15.27 26.32 10.25
CA ALA A 84 -16.47 27.11 10.44
C ALA A 84 -16.39 27.83 11.82
N PRO A 85 -16.63 29.14 11.91
CA PRO A 85 -16.78 29.81 13.19
C PRO A 85 -18.17 29.54 13.79
N CYS A 86 -18.19 29.18 15.08
CA CYS A 86 -19.39 29.11 15.91
C CYS A 86 -20.15 30.44 15.89
N SER A 87 -21.44 30.37 15.61
CA SER A 87 -22.41 31.44 15.85
C SER A 87 -22.92 31.33 17.29
N GLU A 88 -22.67 32.34 18.12
CA GLU A 88 -23.69 33.04 18.95
C GLU A 88 -23.06 34.19 19.80
N PRO A 89 -23.84 35.25 20.11
CA PRO A 89 -23.30 36.56 20.49
C PRO A 89 -23.25 36.82 22.01
N CYS A 90 -22.22 37.53 22.47
CA CYS A 90 -22.17 38.16 23.81
C CYS A 90 -22.13 39.69 23.67
N PRO A 91 -22.85 40.47 24.50
CA PRO A 91 -22.98 41.92 24.33
C PRO A 91 -21.91 42.75 25.08
N GLU A 92 -21.51 43.84 24.43
CA GLU A 92 -21.01 45.16 24.87
C GLU A 92 -20.02 45.25 26.07
N THR A 93 -18.86 45.93 25.99
CA THR A 93 -18.70 47.39 25.79
C THR A 93 -17.21 47.79 25.68
N CYS A 94 -16.97 48.86 24.91
CA CYS A 94 -15.95 49.94 25.00
C CYS A 94 -14.47 49.67 25.35
N SER A 95 -13.57 49.93 24.39
CA SER A 95 -12.64 51.11 24.36
C SER A 95 -11.37 50.82 23.56
N ALA A 96 -11.11 51.63 22.54
CA ALA A 96 -9.79 51.76 21.92
C ALA A 96 -8.89 52.68 22.79
N PRO A 97 -7.55 52.56 22.69
CA PRO A 97 -6.86 53.50 21.81
C PRO A 97 -5.66 52.94 21.01
N ALA A 98 -5.44 53.61 19.88
CA ALA A 98 -4.23 53.90 19.12
C ALA A 98 -2.94 53.07 19.28
N ALA A 99 -2.54 52.52 18.12
CA ALA A 99 -1.24 52.61 17.46
C ALA A 99 0.05 52.32 18.25
N GLU A 100 0.65 51.17 17.94
CA GLU A 100 2.10 51.07 17.82
C GLU A 100 2.44 50.17 16.62
N THR A 101 3.17 50.74 15.67
CA THR A 101 3.80 50.06 14.54
C THR A 101 4.95 49.22 15.06
N THR A 102 4.90 47.90 14.89
CA THR A 102 6.07 47.03 15.00
C THR A 102 6.19 46.16 13.76
N GLU A 103 7.44 46.04 13.36
CA GLU A 103 7.93 45.53 12.09
C GLU A 103 7.58 44.06 11.81
N LEU A 104 7.53 43.81 10.50
CA LEU A 104 7.77 42.54 9.82
C LEU A 104 8.55 41.50 10.65
N ALA A 105 7.88 40.44 11.06
CA ALA A 105 8.51 39.16 11.34
C ALA A 105 7.99 38.16 10.31
N GLU A 106 8.81 37.92 9.30
CA GLU A 106 8.65 36.86 8.30
C GLU A 106 8.66 35.53 9.06
N GLU A 107 7.49 34.94 9.23
CA GLU A 107 7.32 33.65 9.91
C GLU A 107 7.95 32.58 9.03
N THR A 108 9.22 32.30 9.32
CA THR A 108 10.03 31.36 8.56
C THR A 108 9.49 29.98 8.85
N LEU A 109 8.75 29.46 7.87
CA LEU A 109 8.31 28.07 7.76
C LEU A 109 9.53 27.16 7.98
N THR A 110 9.71 26.72 9.22
CA THR A 110 10.84 25.86 9.58
C THR A 110 10.45 24.46 9.15
N THR A 111 10.72 24.16 7.87
CA THR A 111 10.69 22.80 7.35
C THR A 111 11.51 21.92 8.29
N ALA A 112 10.88 20.86 8.82
CA ALA A 112 11.57 19.83 9.56
C ALA A 112 12.71 19.26 8.71
N VAL A 113 13.95 19.60 9.06
CA VAL A 113 15.15 19.09 8.38
C VAL A 113 15.37 17.67 8.85
N MET A 114 14.84 16.73 8.08
CA MET A 114 15.08 15.29 8.26
C MET A 114 16.50 14.93 7.79
N PRO A 115 17.15 13.91 8.38
CA PRO A 115 18.53 13.57 8.06
C PRO A 115 18.73 13.22 6.58
N GLU A 116 19.65 13.93 5.92
CA GLU A 116 19.95 13.86 4.49
C GLU A 116 20.73 12.60 4.11
N SER A 117 20.11 11.43 4.24
CA SER A 117 20.64 10.19 3.64
C SER A 117 20.16 10.08 2.18
N PRO A 118 21.00 9.64 1.23
CA PRO A 118 20.57 9.36 -0.15
C PRO A 118 19.37 8.41 -0.23
N VAL A 119 19.25 7.48 0.74
CA VAL A 119 18.11 6.56 0.86
C VAL A 119 16.81 7.31 1.16
N MET A 120 16.88 8.36 1.98
CA MET A 120 15.71 9.18 2.28
C MET A 120 15.33 10.08 1.11
N ALA A 121 16.30 10.66 0.41
CA ALA A 121 16.02 11.45 -0.79
C ALA A 121 15.32 10.63 -1.88
N ASP A 122 15.79 9.39 -2.12
CA ASP A 122 15.13 8.44 -3.03
C ASP A 122 13.70 8.11 -2.57
N SER A 123 13.53 7.82 -1.27
CA SER A 123 12.21 7.49 -0.69
C SER A 123 11.21 8.65 -0.81
N LEU A 124 11.66 9.89 -0.65
CA LEU A 124 10.81 11.08 -0.80
C LEU A 124 10.43 11.34 -2.25
N THR A 125 11.38 11.19 -3.18
CA THR A 125 11.12 11.33 -4.62
C THR A 125 10.13 10.27 -5.09
N HIS A 126 10.35 9.01 -4.69
CA HIS A 126 9.42 7.91 -4.91
C HIS A 126 8.03 8.21 -4.31
N GLY A 127 7.97 8.66 -3.06
CA GLY A 127 6.73 9.02 -2.38
C GLY A 127 5.91 10.08 -3.11
N GLN A 128 6.57 11.11 -3.66
CA GLN A 128 5.91 12.15 -4.47
C GLN A 128 5.28 11.56 -5.74
N ARG A 129 5.99 10.67 -6.44
CA ARG A 129 5.46 10.00 -7.63
C ARG A 129 4.29 9.09 -7.32
N VAL A 130 4.42 8.28 -6.26
CA VAL A 130 3.33 7.40 -5.79
C VAL A 130 2.11 8.23 -5.39
N ALA A 131 2.31 9.42 -4.80
CA ALA A 131 1.20 10.31 -4.44
C ALA A 131 0.47 10.88 -5.66
N ALA A 132 1.21 11.25 -6.73
CA ALA A 132 0.62 11.69 -7.99
C ALA A 132 -0.19 10.57 -8.66
N ILE A 133 0.39 9.37 -8.74
CA ILE A 133 -0.28 8.18 -9.30
C ILE A 133 -1.52 7.82 -8.48
N ALA A 134 -1.42 7.84 -7.15
CA ALA A 134 -2.53 7.55 -6.25
C ALA A 134 -3.68 8.55 -6.42
N ALA A 135 -3.39 9.83 -6.66
CA ALA A 135 -4.40 10.85 -6.94
C ALA A 135 -5.16 10.55 -8.24
N THR A 136 -4.46 10.22 -9.34
CA THR A 136 -5.12 9.82 -10.60
C THR A 136 -5.97 8.58 -10.42
N LEU A 137 -5.45 7.54 -9.74
CA LEU A 137 -6.22 6.34 -9.45
C LEU A 137 -7.46 6.62 -8.59
N PHE A 138 -7.36 7.54 -7.62
CA PHE A 138 -8.49 7.95 -6.80
C PHE A 138 -9.56 8.65 -7.64
N GLN A 139 -9.16 9.55 -8.54
CA GLN A 139 -10.11 10.24 -9.39
C GLN A 139 -10.80 9.28 -10.38
N ASP A 140 -10.03 8.48 -11.13
CA ASP A 140 -10.59 7.63 -12.18
C ASP A 140 -11.41 6.45 -11.64
N LEU A 141 -11.21 6.08 -10.37
CA LEU A 141 -11.94 4.98 -9.71
C LEU A 141 -13.00 5.47 -8.73
N ALA A 142 -13.33 6.77 -8.72
CA ALA A 142 -14.29 7.38 -7.79
C ALA A 142 -15.63 6.65 -7.73
N GLU A 143 -16.21 6.29 -8.89
CA GLU A 143 -17.46 5.53 -8.96
C GLU A 143 -17.36 4.12 -8.35
N LEU A 144 -16.16 3.52 -8.37
CA LEU A 144 -15.94 2.17 -7.88
C LEU A 144 -15.69 2.16 -6.37
N HIS A 145 -14.86 3.08 -5.86
CA HIS A 145 -14.52 3.09 -4.44
C HIS A 145 -15.48 3.93 -3.60
N GLY A 146 -16.10 4.99 -4.14
CA GLY A 146 -17.05 5.84 -3.41
C GLY A 146 -16.49 6.35 -2.08
N LEU A 147 -15.24 6.82 -2.10
CA LEU A 147 -14.55 7.43 -0.96
C LEU A 147 -14.65 8.94 -1.15
N ASP A 148 -14.68 9.69 -0.05
CA ASP A 148 -14.72 11.15 -0.08
C ASP A 148 -13.31 11.77 -0.15
N ASP A 149 -13.25 13.08 -0.32
CA ASP A 149 -12.00 13.82 -0.47
C ASP A 149 -11.11 13.74 0.77
N VAL A 150 -11.69 13.50 1.96
CA VAL A 150 -10.93 13.24 3.19
C VAL A 150 -10.09 11.98 3.04
N TRP A 151 -10.65 10.91 2.49
CA TRP A 151 -9.88 9.72 2.14
C TRP A 151 -8.88 9.96 1.01
N GLY A 152 -9.19 10.82 0.05
CA GLY A 152 -8.24 11.26 -0.98
C GLY A 152 -7.01 11.94 -0.37
N HIS A 153 -7.23 12.88 0.55
CA HIS A 153 -6.16 13.56 1.30
C HIS A 153 -5.31 12.57 2.12
N ARG A 154 -5.96 11.66 2.87
CA ARG A 154 -5.26 10.62 3.64
C ARG A 154 -4.42 9.70 2.75
N LEU A 155 -4.94 9.32 1.59
CA LEU A 155 -4.22 8.50 0.61
C LEU A 155 -3.00 9.23 0.06
N HIS A 156 -3.13 10.50 -0.27
CA HIS A 156 -2.05 11.34 -0.75
C HIS A 156 -0.91 11.46 0.28
N LEU A 157 -1.23 11.77 1.55
CA LEU A 157 -0.23 11.81 2.62
C LEU A 157 0.43 10.44 2.86
N ALA A 158 -0.36 9.37 2.87
CA ALA A 158 0.17 8.02 3.05
C ALA A 158 1.11 7.62 1.91
N ALA A 159 0.80 8.02 0.67
CA ALA A 159 1.66 7.79 -0.48
C ALA A 159 3.01 8.52 -0.36
N GLN A 160 3.03 9.77 0.11
CA GLN A 160 4.29 10.47 0.36
C GLN A 160 5.13 9.80 1.46
N LEU A 161 4.48 9.25 2.48
CA LEU A 161 5.13 8.82 3.72
C LEU A 161 5.30 7.30 3.87
N HIS A 162 4.84 6.49 2.91
CA HIS A 162 4.76 5.03 3.10
C HIS A 162 6.13 4.37 3.39
N ASP A 163 7.21 5.00 2.92
CA ASP A 163 8.57 4.49 2.96
C ASP A 163 9.51 5.24 3.93
N ILE A 164 9.01 6.18 4.73
CA ILE A 164 9.84 6.90 5.72
C ILE A 164 10.53 5.98 6.73
N GLY A 165 9.98 4.79 6.97
CA GLY A 165 10.58 3.77 7.81
C GLY A 165 11.92 3.25 7.30
N PHE A 166 12.33 3.54 6.05
CA PHE A 166 13.67 3.23 5.58
C PHE A 166 14.77 4.00 6.33
N ALA A 167 14.44 5.13 6.98
CA ALA A 167 15.35 5.85 7.86
C ALA A 167 15.96 4.96 8.96
N GLU A 168 15.21 3.95 9.41
CA GLU A 168 15.66 2.98 10.44
C GLU A 168 15.92 1.57 9.89
N GLY A 169 15.88 1.42 8.57
CA GLY A 169 16.30 0.21 7.87
C GLY A 169 15.21 -0.52 7.09
N ARG A 170 15.66 -1.42 6.22
CA ARG A 170 14.80 -2.08 5.22
C ARG A 170 13.84 -3.11 5.81
N LYS A 171 14.23 -3.78 6.90
CA LYS A 171 13.46 -4.90 7.44
C LYS A 171 12.23 -4.38 8.17
N GLY A 172 11.07 -4.56 7.54
CA GLY A 172 9.82 -4.18 8.16
C GLY A 172 9.53 -2.67 8.12
N HIS A 173 10.11 -1.92 7.18
CA HIS A 173 9.91 -0.48 7.05
C HIS A 173 8.43 -0.08 7.12
N HIS A 174 7.49 -0.78 6.47
CA HIS A 174 6.05 -0.50 6.58
C HIS A 174 5.50 -0.41 8.02
N LYS A 175 6.05 -1.19 8.97
CA LYS A 175 5.68 -1.09 10.39
C LYS A 175 6.38 0.08 11.09
N ILE A 176 7.61 0.38 10.67
CA ILE A 176 8.38 1.52 11.16
C ILE A 176 7.75 2.82 10.65
N SER A 177 7.40 2.93 9.36
CA SER A 177 6.68 4.06 8.76
C SER A 177 5.40 4.34 9.53
N MET A 178 4.59 3.30 9.82
CA MET A 178 3.39 3.45 10.66
C MET A 178 3.73 4.05 12.03
N ARG A 179 4.76 3.53 12.71
CA ARG A 179 5.18 4.04 14.02
C ARG A 179 5.66 5.50 13.94
N LEU A 180 6.51 5.83 12.97
CA LEU A 180 7.02 7.18 12.75
C LEU A 180 5.89 8.17 12.46
N ILE A 181 4.93 7.81 11.59
CA ILE A 181 3.75 8.64 11.33
C ILE A 181 2.93 8.89 12.60
N GLU A 182 2.84 7.92 13.50
CA GLU A 182 2.08 8.05 14.74
C GLU A 182 2.80 8.90 15.81
N GLU A 183 4.12 8.79 15.89
CA GLU A 183 4.92 9.36 16.98
C GLU A 183 5.54 10.72 16.63
N ASP A 184 5.87 10.95 15.36
CA ASP A 184 6.55 12.16 14.91
C ASP A 184 5.54 13.29 14.61
N LEU A 185 5.33 14.16 15.59
CA LEU A 185 4.46 15.32 15.49
C LEU A 185 5.01 16.43 14.57
N SER A 186 6.27 16.35 14.15
CA SER A 186 6.82 17.30 13.16
C SER A 186 6.27 17.06 11.76
N LEU A 187 5.75 15.85 11.50
CA LEU A 187 4.97 15.57 10.30
C LEU A 187 3.67 16.35 10.39
N ASN A 188 3.48 17.34 9.51
CA ASN A 188 2.31 18.21 9.47
C ASN A 188 1.05 17.45 8.99
N ILE A 189 0.52 16.57 9.83
CA ILE A 189 -0.65 15.72 9.61
C ILE A 189 -1.66 16.01 10.70
N HIS A 190 -2.89 16.33 10.30
CA HIS A 190 -4.00 16.56 11.22
C HIS A 190 -4.23 15.35 12.13
N GLU A 191 -4.58 15.59 13.40
CA GLU A 191 -4.71 14.54 14.41
C GLU A 191 -5.74 13.46 14.04
N ASP A 192 -6.85 13.87 13.42
CA ASP A 192 -7.90 12.96 12.95
C ASP A 192 -7.46 12.08 11.77
N ASP A 193 -6.47 12.52 11.00
CA ASP A 193 -6.00 11.83 9.79
C ASP A 193 -4.82 10.90 10.08
N ARG A 194 -4.00 11.26 11.07
CA ARG A 194 -2.76 10.54 11.42
C ARG A 194 -2.94 9.03 11.62
N PRO A 195 -3.97 8.52 12.33
CA PRO A 195 -4.17 7.07 12.46
C PRO A 195 -4.46 6.37 11.13
N TRP A 196 -5.14 7.04 10.20
CA TRP A 196 -5.47 6.49 8.89
C TRP A 196 -4.27 6.48 7.97
N VAL A 197 -3.52 7.58 7.93
CA VAL A 197 -2.27 7.70 7.18
C VAL A 197 -1.26 6.63 7.63
N ALA A 198 -1.12 6.44 8.95
CA ALA A 198 -0.26 5.40 9.51
C ALA A 198 -0.69 3.98 9.10
N LEU A 199 -1.99 3.68 9.16
CA LEU A 199 -2.49 2.37 8.74
C LEU A 199 -2.35 2.13 7.23
N LEU A 200 -2.53 3.15 6.40
CA LEU A 200 -2.28 3.05 4.96
C LEU A 200 -0.81 2.76 4.68
N ALA A 201 0.11 3.51 5.30
CA ALA A 201 1.54 3.26 5.24
C ALA A 201 1.91 1.85 5.75
N ARG A 202 1.21 1.33 6.76
CA ARG A 202 1.42 -0.06 7.20
C ARG A 202 1.05 -1.09 6.13
N TYR A 203 -0.05 -0.86 5.41
CA TYR A 203 -0.68 -1.85 4.54
C TYR A 203 -0.32 -1.71 3.05
N HIS A 204 0.56 -0.75 2.69
CA HIS A 204 1.08 -0.61 1.32
C HIS A 204 1.80 -1.87 0.82
N ARG A 205 2.24 -2.77 1.71
CA ARG A 205 2.87 -4.04 1.32
C ARG A 205 2.58 -5.18 2.28
N LYS A 206 2.94 -6.39 1.82
CA LYS A 206 2.83 -7.65 2.58
C LYS A 206 1.36 -7.92 2.98
N ALA A 207 1.10 -8.16 4.26
CA ALA A 207 -0.19 -8.61 4.76
C ALA A 207 -1.30 -7.59 4.49
N TRP A 208 -2.46 -8.09 4.08
CA TRP A 208 -3.65 -7.25 3.93
C TRP A 208 -4.18 -6.73 5.28
N PRO A 209 -5.00 -5.67 5.26
CA PRO A 209 -5.76 -5.25 6.42
C PRO A 209 -6.67 -6.38 6.93
N SER A 210 -6.36 -6.87 8.15
CA SER A 210 -6.93 -8.09 8.72
C SER A 210 -7.33 -7.87 10.16
N ARG A 211 -8.42 -8.53 10.58
CA ARG A 211 -8.92 -8.52 11.97
C ARG A 211 -7.95 -9.19 12.97
N ARG A 212 -6.90 -9.86 12.48
CA ARG A 212 -5.80 -10.35 13.32
C ARG A 212 -4.88 -9.21 13.80
N HIS A 213 -4.97 -8.02 13.20
CA HIS A 213 -4.19 -6.86 13.60
C HIS A 213 -5.05 -5.97 14.50
N ALA A 214 -4.67 -5.81 15.77
CA ALA A 214 -5.47 -5.12 16.78
C ALA A 214 -5.96 -3.72 16.34
N ARG A 215 -5.07 -2.88 15.79
CA ARG A 215 -5.43 -1.54 15.28
C ARG A 215 -6.51 -1.57 14.20
N PHE A 216 -6.47 -2.57 13.31
CA PHE A 216 -7.48 -2.71 12.27
C PHE A 216 -8.78 -3.31 12.80
N ASP A 217 -8.71 -4.24 13.75
CA ASP A 217 -9.91 -4.85 14.34
C ASP A 217 -10.73 -3.84 15.15
N ALA A 218 -10.07 -2.90 15.82
CA ALA A 218 -10.69 -1.83 16.59
C ALA A 218 -11.54 -0.85 15.76
N LEU A 219 -11.28 -0.74 14.46
CA LEU A 219 -12.04 0.12 13.55
C LEU A 219 -13.48 -0.35 13.37
N LYS A 220 -14.42 0.56 13.08
CA LYS A 220 -15.80 0.18 12.75
C LYS A 220 -15.86 -0.51 11.39
N LYS A 221 -17.00 -1.18 11.11
CA LYS A 221 -17.16 -1.97 9.87
C LYS A 221 -17.06 -1.12 8.60
N SER A 222 -17.57 0.11 8.61
CA SER A 222 -17.46 1.10 7.52
C SER A 222 -16.00 1.42 7.25
N ASP A 223 -15.27 1.83 8.27
CA ASP A 223 -13.92 2.34 8.11
C ASP A 223 -12.95 1.22 7.72
N ARG A 224 -13.18 -0.01 8.18
CA ARG A 224 -12.45 -1.20 7.70
C ARG A 224 -12.66 -1.48 6.22
N LYS A 225 -13.79 -1.09 5.63
CA LYS A 225 -14.03 -1.22 4.18
C LYS A 225 -13.31 -0.09 3.45
N GLU A 226 -13.44 1.13 3.92
CA GLU A 226 -12.84 2.32 3.31
C GLU A 226 -11.31 2.23 3.32
N LEU A 227 -10.71 1.88 4.46
CA LEU A 227 -9.28 1.65 4.59
C LEU A 227 -8.77 0.56 3.64
N ARG A 228 -9.56 -0.51 3.40
CA ARG A 228 -9.17 -1.55 2.44
C ARG A 228 -9.20 -1.04 0.99
N LYS A 229 -10.19 -0.23 0.64
CA LYS A 229 -10.27 0.41 -0.68
C LYS A 229 -9.07 1.32 -0.89
N ALA A 230 -8.82 2.27 0.02
CA ALA A 230 -7.68 3.18 -0.06
C ALA A 230 -6.33 2.44 -0.05
N ALA A 231 -6.13 1.44 0.82
CA ALA A 231 -4.91 0.64 0.83
C ALA A 231 -4.71 -0.14 -0.47
N SER A 232 -5.78 -0.56 -1.14
CA SER A 232 -5.69 -1.25 -2.43
C SER A 232 -5.21 -0.31 -3.55
N LEU A 233 -5.63 0.95 -3.53
CA LEU A 233 -5.16 1.98 -4.46
C LEU A 233 -3.68 2.31 -4.21
N LEU A 234 -3.29 2.52 -2.94
CA LEU A 234 -1.90 2.79 -2.58
C LEU A 234 -0.95 1.67 -3.06
N ARG A 235 -1.35 0.41 -2.92
CA ARG A 235 -0.58 -0.75 -3.38
C ARG A 235 -0.36 -0.77 -4.89
N ILE A 236 -1.36 -0.32 -5.66
CA ILE A 236 -1.25 -0.20 -7.12
C ILE A 236 -0.35 0.98 -7.47
N ALA A 237 -0.50 2.12 -6.80
CA ALA A 237 0.34 3.29 -7.04
C ALA A 237 1.83 3.00 -6.79
N ASP A 238 2.15 2.37 -5.66
CA ASP A 238 3.50 1.89 -5.30
C ASP A 238 4.00 0.79 -6.29
N ALA A 239 3.10 0.02 -6.91
CA ALA A 239 3.49 -0.91 -7.97
C ALA A 239 3.89 -0.21 -9.28
N LEU A 240 3.24 0.90 -9.61
CA LEU A 240 3.46 1.65 -10.85
C LEU A 240 4.75 2.47 -10.84
N ASP A 241 5.35 2.69 -9.67
CA ASP A 241 6.70 3.27 -9.53
C ASP A 241 7.69 2.28 -8.90
N TYR A 242 7.53 0.98 -9.16
CA TYR A 242 8.26 -0.09 -8.46
C TYR A 242 9.79 -0.01 -8.57
N THR A 243 10.33 0.46 -9.70
CA THR A 243 11.78 0.61 -9.87
C THR A 243 12.33 1.94 -9.36
N HIS A 244 11.46 2.86 -8.93
CA HIS A 244 11.78 4.24 -8.54
C HIS A 244 12.42 5.06 -9.70
N THR A 245 12.43 4.53 -10.92
CA THR A 245 13.00 5.21 -12.09
C THR A 245 12.01 6.17 -12.72
N GLY A 246 10.73 6.05 -12.38
CA GLY A 246 9.73 6.92 -12.94
C GLY A 246 9.42 6.70 -14.40
N VAL A 247 9.52 5.45 -14.84
CA VAL A 247 9.24 5.08 -16.23
C VAL A 247 7.78 5.31 -16.62
N VAL A 248 6.85 5.17 -15.65
CA VAL A 248 5.42 5.48 -15.84
C VAL A 248 5.22 6.99 -15.71
N GLY A 249 4.68 7.59 -16.77
CA GLY A 249 4.28 9.00 -16.83
C GLY A 249 2.78 9.15 -16.54
N ASN A 250 1.99 9.37 -17.59
CA ASN A 250 0.53 9.48 -17.47
C ASN A 250 -0.13 8.10 -17.41
N LEU A 251 -1.31 8.05 -16.81
CA LEU A 251 -2.16 6.86 -16.81
C LEU A 251 -3.63 7.27 -16.92
N ALA A 252 -4.45 6.36 -17.41
CA ALA A 252 -5.89 6.44 -17.31
C ALA A 252 -6.48 5.08 -16.95
N VAL A 253 -7.62 5.09 -16.28
CA VAL A 253 -8.31 3.86 -15.88
C VAL A 253 -9.64 3.69 -16.59
N ALA A 254 -9.86 2.51 -17.17
CA ALA A 254 -11.13 2.12 -17.73
C ALA A 254 -11.81 1.04 -16.88
N VAL A 255 -12.95 1.39 -16.29
CA VAL A 255 -13.76 0.47 -15.49
C VAL A 255 -14.72 -0.29 -16.41
N LYS A 256 -14.63 -1.62 -16.41
CA LYS A 256 -15.58 -2.52 -17.10
C LYS A 256 -16.33 -3.37 -16.07
N LYS A 257 -17.36 -4.09 -16.53
CA LYS A 257 -18.24 -4.89 -15.67
C LYS A 257 -17.51 -5.98 -14.87
N ARG A 258 -16.44 -6.56 -15.40
CA ARG A 258 -15.67 -7.65 -14.74
C ARG A 258 -14.19 -7.36 -14.58
N LYS A 259 -13.67 -6.32 -15.20
CA LYS A 259 -12.25 -5.95 -15.15
C LYS A 259 -12.05 -4.45 -15.06
N VAL A 260 -10.89 -4.06 -14.56
CA VAL A 260 -10.38 -2.68 -14.55
C VAL A 260 -9.09 -2.70 -15.35
N ILE A 261 -8.99 -1.83 -16.35
CA ILE A 261 -7.81 -1.70 -17.20
C ILE A 261 -7.10 -0.41 -16.80
N ILE A 262 -5.85 -0.51 -16.37
CA ILE A 262 -4.95 0.63 -16.17
C ILE A 262 -4.11 0.76 -17.43
N ALA A 263 -4.32 1.82 -18.19
CA ALA A 263 -3.50 2.16 -19.34
C ALA A 263 -2.43 3.15 -18.91
N VAL A 264 -1.16 2.83 -19.17
CA VAL A 264 -0.02 3.68 -18.80
C VAL A 264 0.74 4.14 -20.05
N GLN A 265 1.21 5.38 -20.03
CA GLN A 265 2.21 5.91 -20.95
C GLN A 265 3.58 5.77 -20.28
N CYS A 266 4.51 5.09 -20.95
CA CYS A 266 5.84 4.83 -20.42
C CYS A 266 6.91 5.51 -21.28
N SER A 267 7.91 6.12 -20.63
CA SER A 267 9.08 6.70 -21.31
C SER A 267 10.14 5.65 -21.70
N GLY A 268 9.94 4.39 -21.28
CA GLY A 268 10.84 3.27 -21.50
C GLY A 268 10.17 1.92 -21.17
N ASP A 269 10.99 0.90 -20.93
CA ASP A 269 10.50 -0.43 -20.53
C ASP A 269 9.87 -0.40 -19.13
N CYS A 270 8.56 -0.59 -19.05
CA CYS A 270 7.78 -0.66 -17.81
C CYS A 270 7.25 -2.07 -17.49
N SER A 271 7.89 -3.12 -18.05
CA SER A 271 7.49 -4.52 -17.83
C SER A 271 7.53 -4.93 -16.35
N ALA A 272 8.48 -4.39 -15.57
CA ALA A 272 8.61 -4.66 -14.14
C ALA A 272 7.44 -4.08 -13.33
N GLU A 273 7.03 -2.85 -13.64
CA GLU A 273 5.90 -2.14 -13.05
C GLU A 273 4.59 -2.87 -13.38
N MET A 274 4.38 -3.21 -14.65
CA MET A 274 3.18 -3.94 -15.09
C MET A 274 3.05 -5.30 -14.39
N GLU A 275 4.13 -6.08 -14.29
CA GLU A 275 4.12 -7.35 -13.55
C GLU A 275 3.84 -7.12 -12.05
N ARG A 276 4.38 -6.03 -11.48
CA ARG A 276 4.18 -5.68 -10.08
C ARG A 276 2.75 -5.24 -9.80
N VAL A 277 2.08 -4.55 -10.72
CA VAL A 277 0.68 -4.13 -10.60
C VAL A 277 -0.23 -5.35 -10.40
N ILE A 278 -0.05 -6.40 -11.21
CA ILE A 278 -0.83 -7.63 -11.07
C ILE A 278 -0.57 -8.31 -9.72
N LYS A 279 0.69 -8.33 -9.26
CA LYS A 279 1.07 -8.94 -7.96
C LYS A 279 0.53 -8.15 -6.76
N LYS A 280 0.60 -6.81 -6.77
CA LYS A 280 0.18 -5.94 -5.66
C LYS A 280 -1.30 -5.55 -5.71
N GLY A 281 -1.94 -5.70 -6.87
CA GLY A 281 -3.37 -5.51 -7.10
C GLY A 281 -4.25 -6.65 -6.54
N ASP A 282 -3.65 -7.64 -5.89
CA ASP A 282 -4.34 -8.75 -5.24
C ASP A 282 -5.45 -8.28 -4.25
N LEU A 283 -5.13 -7.27 -3.44
CA LEU A 283 -6.11 -6.66 -2.54
C LEU A 283 -7.23 -5.93 -3.31
N PHE A 284 -6.89 -5.24 -4.39
CA PHE A 284 -7.87 -4.52 -5.22
C PHE A 284 -8.87 -5.50 -5.84
N MET A 285 -8.38 -6.57 -6.47
CA MET A 285 -9.23 -7.59 -7.07
C MET A 285 -10.14 -8.25 -6.03
N HIS A 286 -9.63 -8.47 -4.81
CA HIS A 286 -10.43 -8.99 -3.70
C HIS A 286 -11.51 -8.01 -3.21
N VAL A 287 -11.18 -6.73 -3.07
CA VAL A 287 -12.09 -5.70 -2.55
C VAL A 287 -13.21 -5.39 -3.53
N PHE A 288 -12.89 -5.32 -4.82
CA PHE A 288 -13.84 -4.90 -5.86
C PHE A 288 -14.46 -6.04 -6.66
N GLY A 289 -13.93 -7.27 -6.56
CA GLY A 289 -14.41 -8.41 -7.33
C GLY A 289 -14.28 -8.19 -8.83
N ARG A 290 -13.20 -7.54 -9.26
CA ARG A 290 -12.86 -7.20 -10.65
C ARG A 290 -11.47 -7.71 -10.93
N GLU A 291 -11.24 -8.26 -12.12
CA GLU A 291 -9.88 -8.52 -12.60
C GLU A 291 -9.15 -7.21 -12.83
N LEU A 292 -7.83 -7.22 -12.66
CA LEU A 292 -6.98 -6.06 -12.91
C LEU A 292 -6.06 -6.37 -14.09
N GLU A 293 -6.05 -5.46 -15.07
CA GLU A 293 -5.21 -5.53 -16.26
C GLU A 293 -4.39 -4.23 -16.34
N CYS A 294 -3.11 -4.35 -16.69
CA CYS A 294 -2.24 -3.20 -16.92
C CYS A 294 -1.72 -3.29 -18.34
N VAL A 295 -1.86 -2.22 -19.13
CA VAL A 295 -1.42 -2.15 -20.52
C VAL A 295 -0.55 -0.92 -20.72
N CYS A 296 0.55 -1.07 -21.44
CA CYS A 296 1.38 0.06 -21.86
C CYS A 296 0.92 0.53 -23.24
N GLN A 297 0.60 1.82 -23.36
CA GLN A 297 0.36 2.46 -24.64
C GLN A 297 1.71 2.90 -25.20
N GLY A 298 2.06 2.39 -26.37
CA GLY A 298 3.20 2.91 -27.11
C GLY A 298 2.94 4.35 -27.51
N ASN A 299 3.99 5.18 -27.44
CA ASN A 299 3.98 6.50 -28.08
C ASN A 299 3.83 6.40 -29.60
#